data_AF-A0A953D8N3-F1
#
_entry.id   AF-A0A953D8N3-F1
#
_cell.length_a   1.000
_cell.length_b   1.000
_cell.length_c   1.000
_cell.angle_alpha   90.00
_cell.angle_beta   90.00
_cell.angle_gamma   90.00
#
_symmetry.space_group_name_H-M   'P 1'
#
loop_
_entity.id
_entity.type
_entity.pdbx_description
1 polymer ?
#
loop_
_entity_poly.entity_id
_entity_poly.type
_entity_poly.pdbx_seq_one_letter_code
_entity_poly.pdbx_strand_id
1 'polypeptide(L)'
;MKTDPFAARQESLRELRTIPGIGPSLALDLYSLGVRRVADLKKKDPEKLYRGLERLTASKQDRCVLYTFRCAVYFAKTKRPRPEKLLWWNWQDAPVKKAQRARH
;
A
#
# COMPACT_ATOMS: atom_id res chain seq x y z
N MET A 1 -8.55 29.62 -13.29
CA MET A 1 -8.02 28.42 -13.99
C MET A 1 -8.62 27.18 -13.32
N LYS A 2 -9.49 26.43 -13.99
CA LYS A 2 -10.03 25.18 -13.47
C LYS A 2 -9.08 24.06 -13.91
N THR A 3 -8.43 23.38 -12.97
CA THR A 3 -7.54 22.26 -13.24
C THR A 3 -8.33 21.15 -13.92
N ASP A 4 -7.82 20.59 -15.02
CA ASP A 4 -8.45 19.49 -15.74
C ASP A 4 -8.48 18.23 -14.85
N PRO A 5 -9.67 17.66 -14.53
CA PRO A 5 -9.80 16.47 -13.70
C PRO A 5 -9.04 15.25 -14.24
N PHE A 6 -8.89 15.14 -15.56
CA PHE A 6 -8.14 14.05 -16.19
C PHE A 6 -6.64 14.20 -15.96
N ALA A 7 -6.11 15.41 -16.16
CA ALA A 7 -4.72 15.73 -15.89
C ALA A 7 -4.37 15.51 -14.40
N ALA A 8 -5.24 15.96 -13.49
CA ALA A 8 -5.06 15.77 -12.05
C ALA A 8 -5.06 14.28 -11.65
N ARG A 9 -5.92 13.46 -12.27
CA ARG A 9 -5.90 12.00 -12.09
C ARG A 9 -4.60 11.40 -12.58
N GLN A 10 -4.13 11.78 -13.78
CA GLN A 10 -2.89 11.26 -14.33
C GLN A 10 -1.67 11.63 -13.48
N GLU A 11 -1.61 12.85 -12.96
CA GLU A 11 -0.55 13.30 -12.05
C GLU A 11 -0.55 12.47 -10.76
N SER A 12 -1.73 12.27 -10.15
CA SER A 12 -1.88 11.42 -8.97
C SER A 12 -1.35 10.00 -9.23
N LEU A 13 -1.76 9.38 -10.36
CA LEU A 13 -1.32 8.03 -10.72
C LEU A 13 0.19 7.97 -11.01
N ARG A 14 0.78 9.01 -11.61
CA ARG A 14 2.22 9.10 -11.83
C ARG A 14 2.98 9.23 -10.50
N GLU A 15 2.49 10.06 -9.57
CA GLU A 15 3.10 10.23 -8.26
C GLU A 15 3.06 8.92 -7.45
N LEU A 16 1.92 8.23 -7.41
CA LEU A 16 1.79 6.97 -6.67
C LEU A 16 2.70 5.85 -7.21
N ARG A 17 3.02 5.87 -8.50
CA ARG A 17 3.97 4.93 -9.13
C ARG A 17 5.44 5.21 -8.79
N THR A 18 5.76 6.32 -8.12
CA THR A 18 7.11 6.56 -7.59
C THR A 18 7.43 5.67 -6.39
N ILE A 19 6.41 5.08 -5.78
CA ILE A 19 6.55 4.17 -4.64
C ILE A 19 7.10 2.83 -5.14
N PRO A 20 8.22 2.34 -4.58
CA PRO A 20 8.76 1.03 -4.94
C PRO A 20 7.73 -0.08 -4.75
N GLY A 21 7.59 -0.94 -5.78
CA GLY A 21 6.63 -2.04 -5.78
C GLY A 21 5.20 -1.66 -6.22
N ILE A 22 4.93 -0.38 -6.52
CA ILE A 22 3.62 0.05 -7.01
C ILE A 22 3.63 0.21 -8.55
N GLY A 23 2.96 -0.73 -9.21
CA GLY A 23 2.66 -0.67 -10.63
C GLY A 23 1.38 0.11 -10.96
N PRO A 24 1.00 0.20 -12.25
CA PRO A 24 -0.22 0.91 -12.69
C PRO A 24 -1.52 0.45 -12.02
N SER A 25 -1.69 -0.87 -11.81
CA SER A 25 -2.87 -1.43 -11.14
C SER A 25 -2.97 -0.96 -9.70
N LEU A 26 -1.91 -1.16 -8.91
CA LEU A 26 -1.90 -0.75 -7.49
C LEU A 26 -2.01 0.77 -7.31
N ALA A 27 -1.48 1.56 -8.24
CA ALA A 27 -1.68 3.01 -8.23
C ALA A 27 -3.16 3.37 -8.47
N LEU A 28 -3.85 2.66 -9.36
CA LEU A 28 -5.28 2.82 -9.58
C LEU A 28 -6.10 2.36 -8.37
N ASP A 29 -5.71 1.27 -7.73
CA ASP A 29 -6.34 0.77 -6.51
C ASP A 29 -6.23 1.80 -5.38
N LEU A 30 -5.03 2.34 -5.13
CA LEU A 30 -4.81 3.41 -4.15
C LEU A 30 -5.63 4.66 -4.47
N TYR A 31 -5.68 5.06 -5.74
CA TYR A 31 -6.50 6.18 -6.19
C TYR A 31 -7.99 5.95 -5.92
N SER A 32 -8.47 4.74 -6.17
CA SER A 32 -9.86 4.33 -5.94
C SER A 32 -10.19 4.25 -4.44
N LEU A 33 -9.20 3.96 -3.60
CA LEU A 33 -9.27 4.05 -2.13
C LEU A 33 -9.16 5.50 -1.60
N GLY A 34 -9.11 6.49 -2.49
CA GLY A 34 -9.08 7.91 -2.15
C GLY A 34 -7.69 8.47 -1.83
N VAL A 35 -6.61 7.74 -2.14
CA VAL A 35 -5.24 8.25 -2.02
C VAL A 35 -4.90 9.03 -3.28
N ARG A 36 -4.64 10.34 -3.17
CA ARG A 36 -4.33 11.18 -4.33
C ARG A 36 -2.84 11.42 -4.50
N ARG A 37 -2.09 11.35 -3.39
CA ARG A 37 -0.64 11.59 -3.38
C ARG A 37 0.07 10.74 -2.35
N VAL A 38 1.40 10.61 -2.49
CA VAL A 38 2.24 9.82 -1.58
C VAL A 38 2.11 10.34 -0.14
N ALA A 39 1.97 11.66 0.03
CA ALA A 39 1.81 12.28 1.34
C ALA A 39 0.55 11.81 2.10
N ASP A 40 -0.52 11.42 1.39
CA ASP A 40 -1.76 10.97 2.02
C ASP A 40 -1.55 9.65 2.77
N LEU A 41 -0.66 8.80 2.25
CA LEU A 41 -0.33 7.50 2.85
C LEU A 41 0.31 7.64 4.24
N LYS A 42 0.93 8.79 4.57
CA LYS A 42 1.50 9.05 5.90
C LYS A 42 0.50 8.89 7.03
N LYS A 43 -0.77 9.19 6.77
CA LYS A 43 -1.86 9.13 7.75
C LYS A 43 -2.77 7.90 7.57
N LYS A 44 -2.46 7.03 6.61
CA LYS A 44 -3.25 5.83 6.34
C LYS A 44 -2.68 4.63 7.09
N ASP A 45 -3.57 3.67 7.30
CA ASP A 45 -3.30 2.38 7.90
C ASP A 45 -3.31 1.34 6.75
N PRO A 46 -2.22 0.59 6.54
CA PRO A 46 -2.10 -0.32 5.40
C PRO A 46 -3.10 -1.48 5.47
N GLU A 47 -3.45 -1.96 6.66
CA GLU A 47 -4.48 -2.98 6.87
C GLU A 47 -5.88 -2.44 6.53
N LYS A 48 -6.16 -1.17 6.85
CA LYS A 48 -7.41 -0.53 6.42
C LYS A 48 -7.47 -0.32 4.91
N LEU A 49 -6.35 0.04 4.27
CA LEU A 49 -6.27 0.13 2.80
C LEU A 49 -6.53 -1.22 2.16
N TYR A 50 -5.89 -2.28 2.66
CA TYR A 50 -6.06 -3.64 2.17
C TYR A 50 -7.50 -4.13 2.30
N ARG A 51 -8.11 -4.01 3.49
CA ARG A 51 -9.54 -4.36 3.69
C ARG A 51 -10.47 -3.46 2.87
N GLY A 52 -10.07 -2.21 2.65
CA GLY A 52 -10.78 -1.29 1.75
C GLY A 52 -10.79 -1.81 0.32
N LEU A 53 -9.65 -2.32 -0.16
CA LEU A 53 -9.54 -2.89 -1.50
C LEU A 53 -10.39 -4.15 -1.63
N GLU A 54 -10.33 -5.06 -0.65
CA GLU A 54 -11.16 -6.27 -0.66
C GLU A 54 -12.66 -5.95 -0.78
N ARG A 55 -13.12 -4.93 -0.05
CA ARG A 55 -14.50 -4.44 -0.15
C ARG A 55 -14.80 -3.81 -1.50
N LEU A 56 -13.89 -3.02 -2.05
CA LEU A 56 -14.07 -2.34 -3.33
C LEU A 56 -14.14 -3.33 -4.49
N THR A 57 -13.30 -4.36 -4.48
CA THR A 57 -13.25 -5.39 -5.53
C THR A 57 -14.22 -6.54 -5.29
N ALA A 58 -14.94 -6.55 -4.16
CA ALA A 58 -15.76 -7.66 -3.69
C ALA A 58 -15.02 -9.02 -3.74
N SER A 59 -13.71 -9.01 -3.49
CA SER A 59 -12.83 -10.16 -3.67
C SER A 59 -11.71 -10.14 -2.66
N LYS A 60 -11.27 -11.32 -2.23
CA LYS A 60 -10.13 -11.46 -1.33
C LYS A 60 -8.85 -11.18 -2.12
N GLN A 61 -8.07 -10.25 -1.61
CA GLN A 61 -6.81 -9.87 -2.23
C GLN A 61 -5.68 -10.79 -1.73
N ASP A 62 -4.59 -10.87 -2.49
CA ASP A 62 -3.42 -11.60 -2.03
C ASP A 62 -2.70 -10.84 -0.92
N ARG A 63 -2.07 -11.56 0.01
CA ARG A 63 -1.32 -10.93 1.11
C ARG A 63 -0.14 -10.07 0.60
N CYS A 64 0.39 -10.36 -0.59
CA CYS A 64 1.43 -9.53 -1.20
C CYS A 64 0.96 -8.08 -1.40
N VAL A 65 -0.33 -7.85 -1.64
CA VAL A 65 -0.92 -6.50 -1.75
C VAL A 65 -0.85 -5.76 -0.42
N LEU A 66 -1.19 -6.43 0.69
CA LEU A 66 -1.04 -5.86 2.04
C LEU A 66 0.42 -5.46 2.30
N TYR A 67 1.37 -6.32 1.95
CA TYR A 67 2.80 -6.05 2.15
C TYR A 67 3.28 -4.86 1.30
N THR A 68 2.78 -4.73 0.08
CA THR A 68 3.03 -3.54 -0.75
C THR A 68 2.44 -2.29 -0.13
N PHE A 69 1.25 -2.33 0.46
CA PHE A 69 0.68 -1.19 1.20
C PHE A 69 1.48 -0.82 2.45
N ARG A 70 2.00 -1.80 3.19
CA ARG A 70 2.92 -1.54 4.31
C ARG A 70 4.18 -0.83 3.85
N CYS A 71 4.79 -1.32 2.75
CA CYS A 71 5.94 -0.69 2.11
C CYS A 71 5.61 0.76 1.68
N ALA A 72 4.45 0.97 1.06
CA ALA A 72 4.00 2.29 0.59
C ALA A 72 3.83 3.30 1.72
N VAL A 73 3.20 2.89 2.82
CA VAL A 73 3.04 3.71 4.03
C VAL A 73 4.40 4.02 4.67
N TYR A 74 5.30 3.03 4.73
CA TYR A 74 6.66 3.23 5.24
C TYR A 74 7.47 4.20 4.38
N PHE A 75 7.43 4.05 3.05
CA PHE A 75 8.05 4.96 2.09
C PHE A 75 7.54 6.39 2.27
N ALA A 76 6.22 6.55 2.40
CA ALA A 76 5.62 7.86 2.63
C ALA A 76 6.05 8.49 3.95
N LYS A 77 6.15 7.71 5.04
CA LYS A 77 6.53 8.20 6.38
C LYS A 77 8.01 8.51 6.53
N THR A 78 8.88 7.82 5.78
CA THR A 78 10.32 7.84 6.00
C THR A 78 11.03 8.74 4.99
N LYS A 79 11.66 9.83 5.44
CA LYS A 79 12.39 10.77 4.56
C LYS A 79 13.60 10.12 3.86
N ARG A 80 14.26 9.17 4.51
CA ARG A 80 15.41 8.40 3.98
C ARG A 80 15.15 6.91 4.20
N PRO A 81 14.30 6.28 3.37
CA PRO A 81 13.98 4.88 3.54
C PRO A 81 15.20 4.01 3.25
N ARG A 82 15.45 3.03 4.12
CA ARG A 82 16.46 1.98 3.86
C ARG A 82 16.04 1.18 2.61
N PRO A 83 16.91 1.04 1.59
CA PRO A 83 16.57 0.34 0.34
C PRO A 83 16.02 -1.07 0.55
N GLU A 84 16.57 -1.81 1.52
CA GLU A 84 16.11 -3.15 1.87
C GLU A 84 14.63 -3.15 2.27
N LYS A 85 14.17 -2.19 3.08
CA LYS A 85 12.77 -2.11 3.52
C LYS A 85 11.80 -1.64 2.43
N LEU A 86 12.30 -1.30 1.24
CA LEU A 86 11.47 -0.96 0.08
C LEU A 86 11.08 -2.20 -0.74
N LEU A 87 11.65 -3.34 -0.40
CA LEU A 87 11.29 -4.62 -0.96
C LEU A 87 10.10 -5.17 -0.19
N TRP A 88 8.96 -5.35 -0.85
CA TRP A 88 7.69 -5.72 -0.20
C TRP A 88 7.80 -7.02 0.60
N TRP A 89 8.66 -7.96 0.20
CA TRP A 89 8.84 -9.23 0.89
C TRP A 89 9.43 -9.08 2.30
N ASN A 90 10.06 -7.95 2.62
CA ASN A 90 10.51 -7.64 3.98
C ASN A 90 9.37 -7.23 4.93
N TRP A 91 8.15 -7.11 4.41
CA TRP A 91 6.93 -6.84 5.18
C TRP A 91 6.01 -8.06 5.33
N GLN A 92 6.49 -9.24 4.90
CA GLN A 92 5.82 -10.51 5.16
C GLN A 92 5.62 -10.71 6.65
N ASP A 93 4.50 -11.31 7.03
CA ASP A 93 4.31 -11.66 8.44
C ASP A 93 5.36 -12.68 8.85
N ALA A 94 5.92 -12.49 10.05
CA ALA A 94 6.81 -13.49 10.62
C ALA A 94 6.07 -14.84 10.68
N PRO A 95 6.76 -15.97 10.43
CA PRO A 95 6.14 -17.27 10.61
C PRO A 95 5.55 -17.32 12.02
N VAL A 96 4.24 -17.58 12.10
CA VAL A 96 3.55 -17.70 13.37
C VAL A 96 4.29 -18.76 14.16
N LYS A 97 4.99 -18.38 15.24
CA LYS A 97 5.51 -19.35 16.20
C LYS A 97 4.29 -20.12 16.68
N LYS A 98 4.13 -21.37 16.23
CA LYS A 98 3.10 -22.27 16.76
C LYS A 98 3.33 -22.30 18.26
N ALA A 99 2.43 -21.68 19.03
CA ALA A 99 2.44 -21.79 20.47
C ALA A 99 2.39 -23.30 20.78
N GLN A 100 3.47 -23.84 21.36
CA GLN A 100 3.48 -25.20 21.86
C GLN A 100 2.37 -25.28 22.90
N ARG A 101 1.21 -25.81 22.51
CA ARG A 101 0.19 -26.22 23.45
C ARG A 101 0.72 -27.49 24.12
N ALA A 102 1.45 -27.32 25.22
CA ALA A 102 1.62 -28.39 26.19
C ALA A 102 0.23 -28.73 26.72
N ARG A 103 -0.32 -29.86 26.27
CA ARG A 103 -1.43 -30.52 26.95
C ARG A 103 -0.77 -31.36 28.05
N HIS A 104 -0.99 -30.97 29.29
CA HIS A 104 -0.73 -31.80 30.47
C HIS A 104 -2.03 -32.51 30.85
#